data_AF-A0A7W7ZBM1-F1
#
_entry.id   AF-A0A7W7ZBM1-F1
#
_cell.length_a   1.000
_cell.length_b   1.000
_cell.length_c   1.000
_cell.angle_alpha   90.00
_cell.angle_beta   90.00
_cell.angle_gamma   90.00
#
_symmetry.space_group_name_H-M   'P 1'
#
loop_
_entity.id
_entity.type
_entity.pdbx_description
1 polymer ?
#
loop_
_entity_poly.entity_id
_entity_poly.type
_entity_poly.pdbx_seq_one_letter_code
_entity_poly.pdbx_strand_id
1 'polypeptide(L)'
;MAFRFSLATLLKLREIAEQREERLLGQIQGQIGQSRQALVDLAARREGLFRMREEALQQSTSAVDLLNSYEQVRVVENLEESGRVQLAKLETLRDQQMKIYQAAHCKAEVLTEMRGDQKELFYKELAKKEQGTMDDNFSSRRAFK
;
A
#
# COMPACT_ATOMS: atom_id res chain seq x y z
N MET A 1 0.62 -8.79 35.46
CA MET A 1 1.13 -10.00 34.79
C MET A 1 1.57 -9.62 33.38
N ALA A 2 2.86 -9.67 33.08
CA ALA A 2 3.38 -9.36 31.75
C ALA A 2 3.16 -10.59 30.85
N PHE A 3 2.25 -10.49 29.88
CA PHE A 3 2.08 -11.52 28.86
C PHE A 3 3.40 -11.68 28.09
N ARG A 4 4.10 -12.79 28.31
CA ARG A 4 5.28 -13.17 27.52
C ARG A 4 4.77 -13.78 26.22
N PHE A 5 4.45 -12.94 25.24
CA PHE A 5 4.16 -13.42 23.89
C PHE A 5 5.43 -14.00 23.29
N SER A 6 5.32 -15.18 22.67
CA SER A 6 6.44 -15.76 21.92
C SER A 6 6.80 -14.83 20.75
N LEU A 7 8.08 -14.76 20.39
CA LEU A 7 8.54 -13.97 19.23
C LEU A 7 7.77 -14.34 17.95
N ALA A 8 7.40 -15.62 17.79
CA ALA A 8 6.59 -16.11 16.69
C ALA A 8 5.17 -15.49 16.66
N THR A 9 4.54 -15.27 17.82
CA THR A 9 3.23 -14.63 17.91
C THR A 9 3.32 -13.14 17.55
N LEU A 10 4.37 -12.46 18.01
CA LEU A 10 4.61 -11.05 17.68
C LEU A 10 4.88 -10.85 16.18
N LEU A 11 5.65 -11.75 15.57
CA LEU A 11 5.88 -11.75 14.13
C LEU A 11 4.58 -11.90 13.33
N LYS A 12 3.76 -12.90 13.65
CA LYS A 12 2.45 -13.07 12.99
C LYS A 12 1.57 -11.84 13.11
N LEU A 13 1.52 -11.22 14.28
CA LEU A 13 0.74 -9.99 14.48
C LEU A 13 1.25 -8.84 13.58
N ARG A 14 2.57 -8.75 13.41
CA ARG A 14 3.21 -7.70 12.60
C ARG A 14 3.04 -7.94 11.10
N GLU A 15 3.16 -9.18 10.65
CA GLU A 15 2.84 -9.58 9.27
C GLU A 15 1.39 -9.23 8.93
N ILE A 16 0.44 -9.53 9.82
CA ILE A 16 -0.98 -9.17 9.62
C ILE A 16 -1.16 -7.65 9.55
N ALA A 17 -0.47 -6.89 10.41
CA ALA A 17 -0.52 -5.44 10.39
C ALA A 17 0.05 -4.88 9.07
N GLU A 18 1.21 -5.35 8.65
CA GLU A 18 1.83 -4.95 7.38
C GLU A 18 0.92 -5.23 6.17
N GLN A 19 0.38 -6.44 6.07
CA GLN A 19 -0.55 -6.81 5.00
C GLN A 19 -1.80 -5.93 5.00
N ARG A 20 -2.29 -5.52 6.17
CA ARG A 20 -3.41 -4.59 6.27
C ARG A 20 -3.04 -3.23 5.68
N GLU A 21 -1.89 -2.68 6.05
CA GLU A 21 -1.44 -1.38 5.54
C GLU A 21 -1.16 -1.42 4.04
N GLU A 22 -0.63 -2.53 3.52
CA GLU A 22 -0.42 -2.77 2.10
C GLU A 22 -1.75 -2.81 1.33
N ARG A 23 -2.78 -3.51 1.84
CA ARG A 23 -4.11 -3.53 1.23
C ARG A 23 -4.74 -2.15 1.17
N LEU A 24 -4.61 -1.37 2.25
CA LEU A 24 -5.12 0.01 2.29
C LEU A 24 -4.41 0.88 1.25
N LEU A 25 -3.09 0.74 1.10
CA LEU A 25 -2.33 1.44 0.07
C LEU A 25 -2.82 1.05 -1.34
N GLY A 26 -3.06 -0.24 -1.59
CA GLY A 26 -3.62 -0.72 -2.86
C GLY A 26 -5.02 -0.15 -3.15
N GLN A 27 -5.88 -0.03 -2.14
CA GLN A 27 -7.19 0.61 -2.29
C GLN A 27 -7.07 2.09 -2.68
N ILE A 28 -6.19 2.85 -2.01
CA ILE A 28 -5.95 4.26 -2.34
C ILE A 28 -5.41 4.39 -3.77
N GLN A 29 -4.46 3.53 -4.17
CA GLN A 29 -3.94 3.51 -5.54
C GLN A 29 -5.02 3.20 -6.58
N GLY A 30 -5.92 2.26 -6.29
CA GLY A 30 -7.08 1.97 -7.13
C GLY A 30 -8.00 3.19 -7.29
N GLN A 31 -8.30 3.90 -6.19
CA GLN A 31 -9.10 5.13 -6.22
C GLN A 31 -8.42 6.25 -7.01
N ILE A 32 -7.10 6.41 -6.87
CA ILE A 32 -6.30 7.35 -7.68
C ILE A 32 -6.44 7.01 -9.16
N GLY A 33 -6.30 5.74 -9.53
CA GLY A 33 -6.46 5.28 -10.91
C GLY A 33 -7.83 5.61 -11.49
N GLN A 34 -8.90 5.31 -10.74
CA GLN A 34 -10.27 5.64 -11.13
C GLN A 34 -10.50 7.14 -11.27
N SER A 35 -10.01 7.95 -10.32
CA SER A 35 -10.12 9.40 -10.35
C SER A 35 -9.38 10.01 -11.55
N ARG A 36 -8.19 9.50 -11.87
CA ARG A 36 -7.43 9.93 -13.06
C ARG A 36 -8.18 9.59 -14.34
N GLN A 37 -8.74 8.39 -14.45
CA GLN A 37 -9.53 8.01 -15.62
C GLN A 37 -10.76 8.91 -15.77
N ALA A 38 -11.49 9.17 -14.68
CA ALA A 38 -12.64 10.06 -14.70
C ALA A 38 -12.28 11.48 -15.17
N LEU A 39 -11.10 12.01 -14.78
CA LEU A 39 -10.62 13.30 -15.27
C LEU A 39 -10.29 13.28 -16.77
N VAL A 40 -9.72 12.19 -17.28
CA VAL A 40 -9.49 12.01 -18.72
C VAL A 40 -10.81 11.99 -19.49
N ASP A 41 -11.80 11.25 -18.98
CA ASP A 41 -13.12 11.15 -19.61
C ASP A 41 -13.85 12.51 -19.60
N LEU A 42 -13.75 13.27 -18.51
CA LEU A 42 -14.29 14.63 -18.41
C LEU A 42 -13.60 15.58 -19.39
N ALA A 43 -12.28 15.52 -19.52
CA ALA A 43 -11.53 16.33 -20.48
C ALA A 43 -11.95 16.03 -21.93
N ALA A 44 -12.09 14.75 -22.28
CA ALA A 44 -12.58 14.34 -23.59
C ALA A 44 -14.03 14.82 -23.84
N ARG A 45 -14.89 14.74 -22.82
CA ARG A 45 -16.26 15.26 -22.90
C ARG A 45 -16.29 16.77 -23.10
N ARG A 46 -15.43 17.51 -22.41
CA ARG A 46 -15.30 18.96 -22.55
C ARG A 46 -14.88 19.34 -23.97
N GLU A 47 -13.88 18.65 -24.53
CA GLU A 47 -13.47 18.84 -25.94
C GLU A 47 -14.60 18.53 -26.92
N GLY A 48 -15.36 17.46 -26.68
CA GLY A 48 -16.55 17.13 -27.47
C GLY A 48 -17.59 18.25 -27.44
N LEU A 49 -17.89 18.80 -26.27
CA LEU A 49 -18.81 19.93 -26.12
C LEU A 49 -18.32 21.19 -26.84
N PHE A 50 -17.02 21.48 -26.81
CA PHE A 50 -16.46 22.60 -27.56
C PHE A 50 -16.62 22.43 -29.07
N ARG A 51 -16.33 21.24 -29.62
CA ARG A 51 -16.53 20.96 -31.05
C ARG A 51 -17.99 21.10 -31.46
N MET A 52 -18.91 20.51 -30.69
CA MET A 52 -20.36 20.64 -30.94
C MET A 52 -20.80 22.09 -30.92
N ARG A 53 -20.24 22.90 -30.03
CA ARG A 53 -20.53 24.34 -29.95
C ARG A 53 -19.99 25.10 -31.16
N GLU A 54 -18.78 24.80 -31.61
CA GLU A 54 -18.21 25.41 -32.82
C GLU A 54 -19.05 25.09 -34.06
N GLU A 55 -19.50 23.84 -34.20
CA GLU A 55 -20.40 23.42 -35.27
C GLU A 55 -21.75 24.13 -35.18
N ALA A 56 -22.34 24.23 -33.99
CA ALA A 56 -23.60 24.93 -33.77
C ALA A 56 -23.52 26.42 -34.16
N LEU A 57 -22.43 27.10 -33.80
CA LEU A 57 -22.18 28.50 -34.16
C LEU A 57 -22.15 28.73 -35.69
N GLN A 58 -21.71 27.74 -36.46
CA GLN A 58 -21.73 27.80 -37.92
C GLN A 58 -23.14 27.63 -38.52
N GLN A 59 -24.08 27.03 -37.77
CA GLN A 59 -25.41 26.64 -38.26
C GLN A 59 -26.54 27.60 -37.86
N SER A 60 -26.23 28.82 -37.41
CA SER A 60 -27.24 29.80 -36.96
C SER A 60 -28.17 29.24 -35.86
N THR A 61 -27.60 28.60 -34.85
CA THR A 61 -28.36 28.09 -33.68
C THR A 61 -29.07 29.20 -32.90
N SER A 62 -30.15 28.82 -32.21
CA SER A 62 -30.86 29.72 -31.32
C SER A 62 -29.99 30.16 -30.13
N ALA A 63 -30.26 31.36 -29.61
CA ALA A 63 -29.57 31.87 -28.43
C ALA A 63 -29.75 30.97 -27.18
N VAL A 64 -30.89 30.28 -27.08
CA VAL A 64 -31.19 29.35 -25.98
C VAL A 64 -30.29 28.12 -26.06
N ASP A 65 -30.10 27.55 -27.24
CA ASP A 65 -29.23 26.38 -27.42
C ASP A 65 -27.77 26.71 -27.14
N LEU A 66 -27.34 27.91 -27.55
CA LEU A 66 -26.01 28.40 -27.25
C LEU A 66 -25.80 28.58 -25.73
N LEU A 67 -26.77 29.17 -25.02
CA LEU A 67 -26.71 29.33 -23.57
C LEU A 67 -26.63 27.96 -22.85
N ASN A 68 -27.44 27.00 -23.28
CA ASN A 68 -27.42 25.64 -22.74
C ASN A 68 -26.05 24.97 -22.93
N SER A 69 -25.41 25.18 -24.07
CA SER A 69 -24.05 24.68 -24.33
C SER A 69 -23.02 25.27 -23.36
N TYR A 70 -23.09 26.57 -23.07
CA TYR A 70 -22.20 27.20 -22.08
C TYR A 70 -22.37 26.61 -20.69
N GLU A 71 -23.61 26.40 -20.24
CA GLU A 71 -23.86 25.79 -18.94
C GLU A 71 -23.35 24.35 -18.88
N GLN A 72 -23.48 23.57 -19.96
CA GLN A 72 -22.92 22.20 -20.00
C GLN A 72 -21.40 22.19 -19.87
N VAL A 73 -20.70 23.10 -20.57
CA VAL A 73 -19.23 23.23 -20.45
C VAL A 73 -18.84 23.61 -19.02
N ARG A 74 -19.52 24.60 -18.44
CA ARG A 74 -19.28 25.06 -17.06
C ARG A 74 -19.48 23.94 -16.04
N VAL A 75 -20.51 23.11 -16.20
CA VAL A 75 -20.75 21.95 -15.34
C VAL A 75 -19.58 20.96 -15.42
N VAL A 76 -19.08 20.67 -16.63
CA VAL A 76 -17.94 19.77 -16.82
C VAL A 76 -16.66 20.35 -16.20
N GLU A 77 -16.41 21.65 -16.38
CA GLU A 77 -15.27 22.34 -15.75
C GLU A 77 -15.30 22.27 -14.22
N ASN A 78 -16.46 22.51 -13.61
CA ASN A 78 -16.64 22.38 -12.16
C ASN A 78 -16.40 20.93 -11.68
N LEU A 79 -16.83 19.94 -12.46
CA LEU A 79 -16.59 18.53 -12.15
C LEU A 79 -15.10 18.17 -12.28
N GLU A 80 -14.41 18.69 -13.29
CA GLU A 80 -12.95 18.52 -13.43
C GLU A 80 -12.19 19.14 -12.25
N GLU A 81 -12.55 20.36 -11.86
CA GLU A 81 -11.91 21.04 -10.73
C GLU A 81 -12.12 20.26 -9.42
N SER A 82 -13.37 19.85 -9.15
CA SER A 82 -13.69 19.00 -8.01
C SER A 82 -12.91 17.68 -8.05
N GLY A 83 -12.83 17.04 -9.22
CA GLY A 83 -12.06 15.83 -9.43
C GLY A 83 -10.56 16.01 -9.17
N ARG A 84 -9.96 17.13 -9.59
CA ARG A 84 -8.56 17.46 -9.31
C ARG A 84 -8.30 17.67 -7.82
N VAL A 85 -9.20 18.35 -7.13
CA VAL A 85 -9.11 18.53 -5.67
C VAL A 85 -9.19 17.18 -4.94
N GLN A 86 -10.08 16.29 -5.38
CA GLN A 86 -10.18 14.94 -4.83
C GLN A 86 -8.92 14.11 -5.11
N LEU A 87 -8.38 14.18 -6.32
CA LEU A 87 -7.14 13.50 -6.70
C LEU A 87 -5.97 13.96 -5.82
N ALA A 88 -5.80 15.26 -5.61
CA ALA A 88 -4.75 15.81 -4.75
C ALA A 88 -4.87 15.33 -3.30
N LYS A 89 -6.10 15.22 -2.78
CA LYS A 89 -6.38 14.63 -1.45
C LYS A 89 -5.98 13.16 -1.40
N LEU A 90 -6.33 12.37 -2.41
CA LEU A 90 -5.96 10.96 -2.50
C LEU A 90 -4.44 10.76 -2.58
N GLU A 91 -3.72 11.62 -3.32
CA GLU A 91 -2.26 11.57 -3.39
C GLU A 91 -1.62 11.90 -2.04
N THR A 92 -2.16 12.90 -1.33
CA THR A 92 -1.72 13.21 0.05
C THR A 92 -1.95 12.04 0.99
N LEU A 93 -3.11 11.39 0.91
CA LEU A 93 -3.44 10.19 1.70
C LEU A 93 -2.52 9.01 1.37
N ARG A 94 -2.20 8.81 0.08
CA ARG A 94 -1.24 7.78 -0.35
C ARG A 94 0.12 8.00 0.30
N ASP A 95 0.61 9.24 0.31
CA ASP A 95 1.93 9.53 0.87
C ASP A 95 1.97 9.36 2.39
N GLN A 96 0.87 9.68 3.08
CA GLN A 96 0.71 9.38 4.51
C GLN A 96 0.67 7.88 4.77
N GLN A 97 -0.13 7.14 3.99
CA GLN A 97 -0.27 5.69 4.13
C GLN A 97 1.06 4.96 3.82
N MET A 98 1.83 5.44 2.84
CA MET A 98 3.14 4.89 2.51
C MET A 98 4.11 4.96 3.70
N LYS A 99 4.10 6.08 4.44
CA LYS A 99 4.93 6.21 5.66
C LYS A 99 4.53 5.22 6.74
N ILE A 100 3.22 4.98 6.91
CA ILE A 100 2.69 4.02 7.88
C ILE A 100 3.11 2.60 7.48
N TYR A 101 2.95 2.25 6.21
CA TYR A 101 3.37 0.96 5.65
C TYR A 101 4.88 0.74 5.85
N GLN A 102 5.72 1.69 5.47
CA GLN A 102 7.18 1.59 5.67
C GLN A 102 7.55 1.38 7.15
N ALA A 103 6.90 2.12 8.07
CA ALA A 103 7.12 1.95 9.49
C ALA A 103 6.65 0.58 10.01
N ALA A 104 5.62 -0.02 9.41
CA ALA A 104 5.18 -1.38 9.73
C ALA A 104 6.15 -2.43 9.19
N HIS A 105 6.60 -2.26 7.94
CA HIS A 105 7.56 -3.11 7.25
C HIS A 105 8.89 -3.19 8.00
N CYS A 106 9.51 -2.04 8.31
CA CYS A 106 10.77 -2.03 9.05
C CYS A 106 10.66 -2.71 10.44
N LYS A 107 9.50 -2.62 11.11
CA LYS A 107 9.28 -3.33 12.38
C LYS A 107 9.17 -4.84 12.18
N ALA A 108 8.61 -5.30 11.06
CA ALA A 108 8.54 -6.71 10.73
C ALA A 108 9.92 -7.27 10.35
N GLU A 109 10.72 -6.51 9.60
CA GLU A 109 12.10 -6.85 9.25
C GLU A 109 12.97 -7.06 10.51
N VAL A 110 12.98 -6.09 11.44
CA VAL A 110 13.75 -6.18 12.69
C VAL A 110 13.38 -7.42 13.50
N LEU A 111 12.09 -7.76 13.60
CA LEU A 111 11.68 -8.96 14.33
C LEU A 111 12.07 -10.25 13.61
N THR A 112 12.13 -10.22 12.28
CA THR A 112 12.53 -11.35 11.46
C THR A 112 14.02 -11.63 11.63
N GLU A 113 14.83 -10.56 11.65
CA GLU A 113 16.26 -10.63 12.00
C GLU A 113 16.47 -11.20 13.40
N MET A 114 15.78 -10.67 14.42
CA MET A 114 15.86 -11.19 15.79
C MET A 114 15.51 -12.68 15.89
N ARG A 115 14.55 -13.15 15.08
CA ARG A 115 14.21 -14.58 15.02
C ARG A 115 15.32 -15.39 14.36
N GLY A 116 15.96 -14.84 13.33
CA GLY A 116 17.15 -15.43 12.72
C GLY A 116 18.27 -15.64 13.74
N ASP A 117 18.61 -14.59 14.49
CA ASP A 117 19.65 -14.61 15.51
C ASP A 117 19.36 -15.64 16.61
N GLN A 118 18.13 -15.66 17.14
CA GLN A 118 17.72 -16.65 18.15
C GLN A 118 17.81 -18.08 17.64
N LYS A 119 17.45 -18.30 16.37
CA LYS A 119 17.53 -19.62 15.74
C LYS A 119 18.98 -20.06 15.57
N GLU A 120 19.86 -19.14 15.17
CA GLU A 120 21.29 -19.44 15.01
C GLU A 120 21.96 -19.75 16.37
N LEU A 121 21.64 -18.97 17.41
CA LEU A 121 22.09 -19.23 18.78
C LEU A 121 21.63 -20.61 19.26
N PHE A 122 20.37 -20.95 19.04
CA PHE A 122 19.82 -22.25 19.39
C PHE A 122 20.57 -23.41 18.70
N TYR A 123 20.86 -23.30 17.40
CA TYR A 123 21.63 -24.34 16.70
C TYR A 123 23.07 -24.44 17.19
N LYS A 124 23.72 -23.31 17.52
CA LYS A 124 25.06 -23.33 18.12
C LYS A 124 25.07 -24.03 19.48
N GLU A 125 24.06 -23.78 20.31
CA GLU A 125 23.92 -24.45 21.61
C GLU A 125 23.63 -25.95 21.45
N LEU A 126 22.77 -26.31 20.49
CA LEU A 126 22.47 -27.71 20.19
C LEU A 126 23.73 -28.47 19.74
N ALA A 127 24.50 -27.90 18.81
CA ALA A 127 25.75 -28.49 18.34
C ALA A 127 26.77 -28.67 19.47
N LYS A 128 26.88 -27.69 20.39
CA LYS A 128 27.75 -27.82 21.58
C LYS A 128 27.29 -28.95 22.51
N LYS A 129 25.98 -29.11 22.71
CA LYS A 129 25.41 -30.20 23.53
C LYS A 129 25.64 -31.57 22.87
N GLU A 130 25.45 -31.67 21.56
CA GLU A 130 25.73 -32.90 20.80
C GLU A 130 27.22 -33.27 20.87
N GLN A 131 28.12 -32.30 20.71
CA GLN A 131 29.55 -32.53 20.88
C GLN A 131 29.90 -32.98 22.31
N GLY A 132 29.37 -32.29 23.33
CA GLY A 132 29.60 -32.66 24.73
C GLY A 132 29.13 -34.09 25.04
N THR A 133 27.95 -34.48 24.55
CA THR A 133 27.45 -35.86 24.73
C THR A 133 28.28 -36.89 23.97
N MET A 134 28.84 -36.56 22.80
CA MET A 134 29.82 -37.44 22.12
C MET A 134 31.09 -37.60 22.95
N ASP A 135 31.67 -36.49 23.43
CA ASP A 135 32.91 -36.48 24.22
C ASP A 135 32.75 -37.25 25.55
N ASP A 136 31.60 -37.10 26.23
CA ASP A 136 31.26 -37.85 27.44
C ASP A 136 31.16 -39.35 27.16
N ASN A 137 30.54 -39.74 26.05
CA ASN A 137 30.43 -41.13 25.63
C ASN A 137 31.81 -41.74 25.30
N PHE A 138 32.69 -41.00 24.63
CA PHE A 138 34.07 -41.44 24.36
C PHE A 138 34.88 -41.59 25.65
N SER A 139 34.77 -40.63 26.57
CA SER A 139 35.46 -40.65 27.86
C SER A 139 35.01 -41.83 28.72
N SER A 140 33.71 -42.07 28.77
CA SER A 140 33.13 -43.23 29.47
C SER A 140 33.65 -44.56 28.89
N ARG A 141 33.71 -44.70 27.56
CA ARG A 141 34.24 -45.92 26.92
C ARG A 141 35.73 -46.16 27.15
N ARG A 142 36.53 -45.10 27.34
CA ARG A 142 37.96 -45.23 27.69
C ARG A 142 38.16 -45.62 29.16
N ALA A 143 37.30 -45.19 30.07
CA ALA A 143 37.42 -45.48 31.50
C ALA A 143 37.13 -46.95 31.87
N PHE A 144 36.45 -47.70 31.00
CA PHE A 144 36.13 -49.13 31.19
C PHE A 144 37.11 -50.11 30.50
N LYS A 145 38.19 -49.59 29.88
CA LYS A 145 39.29 -50.40 29.34
C LYS A 145 40.52 -50.28 30.23
#